data_AF-U1QQB6-F1
#
_entry.id   AF-U1QQB6-F1
#
_cell.length_a   1.000
_cell.length_b   1.000
_cell.length_c   1.000
_cell.angle_alpha   90.00
_cell.angle_beta   90.00
_cell.angle_gamma   90.00
#
_symmetry.space_group_name_H-M   'P 1'
#
loop_
_entity.id
_entity.type
_entity.pdbx_description
1 polymer ?
#
loop_
_entity_poly.entity_id
_entity_poly.type
_entity_poly.pdbx_seq_one_letter_code
_entity_poly.pdbx_strand_id
1 'polypeptide(L)'
;MRSELAVPPFQERLAEGATDAGEADPAAFRNVDVQFAYSLLRTDGERRYPFRASRERHARMAAMDDHVTERVDLLAVKLSHDLSDGDNALFLIGDGSQTTDHYAVLTAESALNRTLATADYGAVLSFENALVLWNDDEEAYNLVVDSETVVDCLSG
;
A
#
# COMPACT_ATOMS: atom_id res chain seq x y z
N MET A 1 11.27 -17.73 -11.50
CA MET A 1 10.38 -18.63 -10.74
C MET A 1 11.18 -19.20 -9.57
N ARG A 2 10.85 -18.83 -8.33
CA ARG A 2 11.49 -19.44 -7.14
C ARG A 2 10.93 -20.85 -6.99
N SER A 3 11.77 -21.82 -6.66
CA SER A 3 11.34 -23.18 -6.34
C SER A 3 10.41 -23.16 -5.13
N GLU A 4 9.28 -23.84 -5.22
CA GLU A 4 8.39 -24.05 -4.07
C GLU A 4 9.18 -24.71 -2.93
N LEU A 5 9.01 -24.17 -1.72
CA LEU A 5 9.60 -24.73 -0.53
C LEU A 5 8.78 -25.96 -0.13
N ALA A 6 9.46 -27.09 0.09
CA ALA A 6 8.81 -28.29 0.61
C ALA A 6 8.27 -28.03 2.02
N VAL A 7 7.06 -28.53 2.30
CA VAL A 7 6.47 -28.45 3.64
C VAL A 7 7.37 -29.21 4.63
N PRO A 8 7.79 -28.60 5.75
CA PRO A 8 8.58 -29.30 6.76
C PRO A 8 7.84 -30.53 7.34
N PRO A 9 8.49 -31.69 7.53
CA PRO A 9 7.83 -32.91 8.02
C PRO A 9 7.15 -32.82 9.39
N PHE A 10 7.43 -31.80 10.19
CA PHE A 10 6.69 -31.58 11.44
C PHE A 10 5.34 -30.88 11.22
N GLN A 11 5.25 -30.01 10.21
CA GLN A 11 4.00 -29.36 9.80
C GLN A 11 3.05 -30.38 9.18
N GLU A 12 3.58 -31.35 8.42
CA GLU A 12 2.79 -32.49 7.92
C GLU A 12 2.17 -33.28 9.07
N ARG A 13 2.97 -33.67 10.07
CA ARG A 13 2.49 -34.40 11.25
C ARG A 13 1.47 -33.62 12.08
N LEU A 14 1.61 -32.30 12.16
CA LEU A 14 0.63 -31.43 12.84
C LEU A 14 -0.69 -31.38 12.07
N ALA A 15 -0.64 -31.24 10.74
CA ALA A 15 -1.82 -31.25 9.89
C ALA A 15 -2.54 -32.62 9.92
N GLU A 16 -1.79 -33.72 9.92
CA GLU A 16 -2.35 -35.07 10.08
C GLU A 16 -3.05 -35.23 11.44
N GLY A 17 -2.38 -34.82 12.53
CA GLY A 17 -2.97 -34.86 13.87
C GLY A 17 -4.21 -33.98 14.02
N ALA A 18 -4.24 -32.80 13.39
CA ALA A 18 -5.40 -31.91 13.37
C ALA A 18 -6.57 -32.52 12.57
N THR A 19 -6.28 -33.22 11.48
CA THR A 19 -7.26 -33.98 10.71
C THR A 19 -7.87 -35.10 11.57
N ASP A 20 -7.03 -35.87 12.25
CA ASP A 20 -7.46 -36.97 13.13
C ASP A 20 -8.29 -36.45 14.33
N ALA A 21 -7.99 -35.25 14.83
CA ALA A 21 -8.73 -34.57 15.88
C ALA A 21 -10.04 -33.92 15.42
N GLY A 22 -10.31 -33.89 14.11
CA GLY A 22 -11.51 -33.28 13.53
C GLY A 22 -11.49 -31.75 13.54
N GLU A 23 -10.31 -31.12 13.51
CA GLU A 23 -10.20 -29.67 13.40
C GLU A 23 -10.72 -29.16 12.04
N ALA A 24 -11.25 -27.94 12.03
CA ALA A 24 -11.89 -27.35 10.86
C ALA A 24 -10.89 -26.95 9.75
N ASP A 25 -9.65 -26.60 10.12
CA ASP A 25 -8.61 -26.23 9.16
C ASP A 25 -7.23 -26.82 9.52
N PRO A 26 -7.00 -28.11 9.20
CA PRO A 26 -5.69 -28.74 9.34
C PRO A 26 -4.62 -28.13 8.43
N ALA A 27 -4.98 -27.38 7.39
CA ALA A 27 -4.02 -26.79 6.45
C ALA A 27 -3.29 -25.58 7.05
N ALA A 28 -3.86 -24.93 8.08
CA ALA A 28 -3.22 -23.84 8.81
C ALA A 28 -1.85 -24.19 9.41
N PHE A 29 -1.58 -25.49 9.62
CA PHE A 29 -0.28 -25.97 10.11
C PHE A 29 0.81 -26.01 9.02
N ARG A 30 0.45 -25.81 7.75
CA ARG A 30 1.38 -25.77 6.60
C ARG A 30 1.65 -24.33 6.21
N ASN A 31 2.74 -23.76 6.72
CA ASN A 31 3.22 -22.44 6.33
C ASN A 31 4.69 -22.54 5.92
N VAL A 32 4.92 -22.45 4.61
CA VAL A 32 6.24 -22.45 3.98
C VAL A 32 6.72 -21.04 3.63
N ASP A 33 5.90 -20.03 3.91
CA ASP A 33 6.15 -18.64 3.57
C ASP A 33 6.87 -17.94 4.73
N VAL A 34 8.18 -17.74 4.57
CA VAL A 34 8.93 -16.90 5.50
C VAL A 34 8.73 -15.44 5.11
N GLN A 35 7.91 -14.73 5.89
CA GLN A 35 7.82 -13.28 5.84
C GLN A 35 8.98 -12.67 6.63
N PHE A 36 9.85 -11.88 5.98
CA PHE A 36 10.89 -11.12 6.68
C PHE A 36 10.76 -9.64 6.36
N ALA A 37 10.87 -8.79 7.38
CA ALA A 37 10.96 -7.35 7.24
C ALA A 37 12.39 -6.91 7.56
N TYR A 38 12.93 -6.00 6.76
CA TYR A 38 14.22 -5.36 7.02
C TYR A 38 14.10 -3.87 6.71
N SER A 39 14.98 -3.07 7.34
CA SER A 39 15.08 -1.65 7.04
C SER A 39 16.54 -1.30 6.84
N LEU A 40 16.83 -0.54 5.77
CA LEU A 40 18.14 0.05 5.54
C LEU A 40 18.10 1.52 5.96
N LEU A 41 18.78 1.84 7.05
CA LEU A 41 19.03 3.22 7.46
C LEU A 41 20.41 3.66 6.92
N ARG A 42 20.42 4.65 6.03
CA ARG A 42 21.65 5.35 5.63
C ARG A 42 21.91 6.51 6.59
N THR A 43 23.15 6.60 7.09
CA THR A 43 23.60 7.66 8.00
C THR A 43 24.57 8.64 7.34
N ASP A 44 24.74 8.56 6.03
CA ASP A 44 25.69 9.35 5.25
C ASP A 44 25.19 10.77 4.92
N GLY A 45 23.96 11.12 5.33
CA GLY A 45 23.34 12.41 5.04
C GLY A 45 22.86 12.56 3.59
N GLU A 46 23.10 11.56 2.75
CA GLU A 46 22.70 11.57 1.36
C GLU A 46 21.26 11.09 1.20
N ARG A 47 20.52 11.76 0.32
CA ARG A 47 19.15 11.35 0.00
C ARG A 47 19.18 10.35 -1.15
N ARG A 48 18.39 9.28 -1.04
CA ARG A 48 18.19 8.34 -2.16
C ARG A 48 17.63 9.04 -3.40
N TYR A 49 16.74 10.01 -3.18
CA TYR A 49 16.13 10.81 -4.25
C TYR A 49 16.24 12.30 -3.94
N PRO A 50 16.48 13.16 -4.96
CA PRO A 50 16.75 14.58 -4.75
C PRO A 50 15.50 15.45 -4.53
N PHE A 51 14.29 14.86 -4.48
CA PHE A 51 13.06 15.61 -4.25
C PHE A 51 12.71 15.73 -2.76
N ARG A 52 11.91 16.76 -2.44
CA ARG A 52 11.41 17.01 -1.08
C ARG A 52 9.99 17.55 -1.15
N ALA A 53 9.10 16.98 -0.35
CA ALA A 53 7.77 17.53 -0.14
C ALA A 53 7.88 18.97 0.39
N SER A 54 7.12 19.88 -0.22
CA SER A 54 6.87 21.22 0.30
C SER A 54 5.59 21.23 1.12
N ARG A 55 5.62 21.74 2.34
CA ARG A 55 4.42 21.92 3.19
C ARG A 55 3.42 22.92 2.61
N GLU A 56 3.87 23.79 1.72
CA GLU A 56 3.01 24.78 1.05
C GLU A 56 2.22 24.17 -0.11
N ARG A 57 2.69 23.04 -0.66
CA ARG A 57 2.09 22.40 -1.83
C ARG A 57 1.49 21.05 -1.53
N HIS A 58 2.10 20.29 -0.62
CA HIS A 58 1.74 18.90 -0.37
C HIS A 58 1.10 18.79 1.00
N ALA A 59 -0.13 18.29 1.02
CA ALA A 59 -0.80 17.86 2.25
C ALA A 59 0.01 16.75 2.92
N ARG A 60 -0.01 16.77 4.24
CA ARG A 60 0.68 15.78 5.07
C ARG A 60 -0.35 14.77 5.55
N MET A 61 -0.08 13.48 5.39
CA MET A 61 -1.04 12.45 5.79
C MET A 61 -1.32 12.44 7.30
N ALA A 62 -0.38 12.88 8.13
CA ALA A 62 -0.61 13.08 9.56
C ALA A 62 -1.67 14.15 9.91
N ALA A 63 -2.04 15.01 8.95
CA ALA A 63 -3.02 16.08 9.10
C ALA A 63 -4.20 15.90 8.13
N MET A 64 -4.45 14.67 7.66
CA MET A 64 -5.46 14.41 6.62
C MET A 64 -6.90 14.70 7.08
N ASP A 65 -7.16 14.69 8.39
CA ASP A 65 -8.45 15.06 8.97
C ASP A 65 -8.89 16.47 8.56
N ASP A 66 -7.94 17.41 8.49
CA ASP A 66 -8.20 18.80 8.10
C ASP A 66 -8.60 18.94 6.62
N HIS A 67 -8.42 17.88 5.83
CA HIS A 67 -8.61 17.89 4.38
C HIS A 67 -9.76 17.01 3.89
N VAL A 68 -10.54 16.38 4.78
CA VAL A 68 -11.68 15.56 4.37
C VAL A 68 -12.65 16.41 3.55
N THR A 69 -13.10 15.86 2.41
CA THR A 69 -13.89 16.51 1.34
C THR A 69 -13.15 17.53 0.47
N GLU A 70 -11.87 17.80 0.74
CA GLU A 70 -11.02 18.67 -0.08
C GLU A 70 -10.24 17.89 -1.14
N ARG A 71 -9.77 18.62 -2.17
CA ARG A 71 -8.79 18.10 -3.11
C ARG A 71 -7.42 18.60 -2.73
N VAL A 72 -6.47 17.68 -2.65
CA VAL A 72 -5.12 17.95 -2.18
C VAL A 72 -4.08 17.43 -3.17
N ASP A 73 -2.92 18.07 -3.15
CA ASP A 73 -1.71 17.50 -3.73
C ASP A 73 -0.91 16.84 -2.61
N LEU A 74 -0.23 15.72 -2.89
CA LEU A 74 0.62 15.05 -1.91
C LEU A 74 1.74 14.24 -2.56
N LEU A 75 2.77 13.92 -1.77
CA LEU A 75 3.75 12.90 -2.13
C LEU A 75 3.52 11.67 -1.25
N ALA A 76 3.43 10.50 -1.86
CA ALA A 76 3.27 9.25 -1.13
C ALA A 76 4.07 8.12 -1.76
N VAL A 77 4.44 7.13 -0.95
CA VAL A 77 5.04 5.87 -1.37
C VAL A 77 3.91 4.87 -1.63
N LYS A 78 3.98 4.12 -2.73
CA LYS A 78 3.08 2.98 -2.98
C LYS A 78 3.50 1.78 -2.12
N LEU A 79 2.61 1.30 -1.27
CA LEU A 79 2.87 0.28 -0.24
C LEU A 79 2.12 -1.03 -0.47
N SER A 80 1.43 -1.18 -1.60
CA SER A 80 0.80 -2.45 -1.96
C SER A 80 0.68 -2.62 -3.47
N HIS A 81 0.38 -3.84 -3.88
CA HIS A 81 -0.29 -4.09 -5.16
C HIS A 81 -1.76 -3.67 -5.06
N ASP A 82 -2.54 -3.89 -6.10
CA ASP A 82 -3.99 -3.72 -6.03
C ASP A 82 -4.57 -4.67 -4.97
N LEU A 83 -5.27 -4.10 -3.99
CA LEU A 83 -5.90 -4.80 -2.87
C LEU A 83 -7.40 -5.04 -3.11
N SER A 84 -7.94 -4.57 -4.24
CA SER A 84 -9.34 -4.77 -4.57
C SER A 84 -9.61 -6.21 -5.04
N ASP A 85 -10.84 -6.67 -4.81
CA ASP A 85 -11.37 -7.93 -5.34
C ASP A 85 -12.09 -7.74 -6.70
N GLY A 86 -11.71 -6.70 -7.47
CA GLY A 86 -12.24 -6.43 -8.81
C GLY A 86 -13.21 -5.26 -8.94
N ASP A 87 -13.41 -4.48 -7.88
CA ASP A 87 -14.07 -3.16 -7.94
C ASP A 87 -13.08 -2.07 -8.40
N ASN A 88 -13.12 -0.88 -7.79
CA ASN A 88 -12.11 0.15 -8.02
C ASN A 88 -10.76 -0.32 -7.46
N ALA A 89 -9.71 -0.24 -8.30
CA ALA A 89 -8.37 -0.62 -7.88
C ALA A 89 -7.94 0.19 -6.64
N LEU A 90 -7.42 -0.51 -5.64
CA LEU A 90 -7.17 0.02 -4.30
C LEU A 90 -5.71 -0.18 -3.91
N PHE A 91 -5.02 0.89 -3.52
CA PHE A 91 -3.60 0.82 -3.18
C PHE A 91 -3.33 1.46 -1.83
N LEU A 92 -2.69 0.74 -0.92
CA LEU A 92 -2.15 1.31 0.31
C LEU A 92 -1.00 2.27 -0.05
N ILE A 93 -1.03 3.47 0.51
CA ILE A 93 -0.03 4.52 0.29
C ILE A 93 0.40 5.16 1.61
N GLY A 94 1.59 5.77 1.64
CA GLY A 94 2.11 6.39 2.85
C GLY A 94 3.18 7.44 2.64
N ASP A 95 3.19 8.50 3.45
CA ASP A 95 4.26 9.53 3.45
C ASP A 95 5.24 9.37 4.64
N GLY A 96 4.98 8.38 5.51
CA GLY A 96 5.77 8.06 6.69
C GLY A 96 5.48 8.95 7.91
N SER A 97 4.52 9.87 7.81
CA SER A 97 4.07 10.72 8.91
C SER A 97 2.73 10.28 9.52
N GLN A 98 1.96 9.48 8.79
CA GLN A 98 0.63 9.06 9.17
C GLN A 98 0.62 8.04 10.33
N THR A 99 -0.49 8.04 11.05
CA THR A 99 -0.82 7.01 12.06
C THR A 99 -2.09 6.22 11.70
N THR A 100 -2.89 6.76 10.78
CA THR A 100 -4.07 6.16 10.18
C THR A 100 -3.75 5.74 8.76
N ASP A 101 -4.32 4.62 8.30
CA ASP A 101 -4.09 4.12 6.95
C ASP A 101 -4.68 5.06 5.88
N HIS A 102 -4.01 5.07 4.74
CA HIS A 102 -4.35 5.88 3.57
C HIS A 102 -4.37 5.01 2.33
N TYR A 103 -5.46 5.05 1.59
CA TYR A 103 -5.64 4.28 0.37
C TYR A 103 -5.87 5.20 -0.82
N ALA A 104 -5.17 4.96 -1.92
CA ALA A 104 -5.52 5.53 -3.21
C ALA A 104 -6.57 4.64 -3.88
N VAL A 105 -7.75 5.20 -4.17
CA VAL A 105 -8.88 4.51 -4.80
C VAL A 105 -9.00 5.00 -6.23
N LEU A 106 -8.65 4.16 -7.22
CA LEU A 106 -8.75 4.51 -8.64
C LEU A 106 -10.20 4.34 -9.12
N THR A 107 -10.97 5.43 -9.12
CA THR A 107 -12.39 5.43 -9.50
C THR A 107 -12.60 5.68 -10.99
N ALA A 108 -11.63 6.31 -11.67
CA ALA A 108 -11.63 6.47 -13.11
C ALA A 108 -10.20 6.51 -13.66
N GLU A 109 -9.79 5.45 -14.37
CA GLU A 109 -8.49 5.42 -15.04
C GLU A 109 -8.44 6.42 -16.20
N SER A 110 -7.32 7.13 -16.29
CA SER A 110 -6.98 8.02 -17.38
C SER A 110 -5.49 7.94 -17.72
N ALA A 111 -5.08 8.57 -18.82
CA ALA A 111 -3.67 8.71 -19.16
C ALA A 111 -2.88 9.51 -18.10
N LEU A 112 -3.55 10.35 -17.29
CA LEU A 112 -2.92 11.18 -16.26
C LEU A 112 -2.61 10.39 -14.98
N ASN A 113 -3.31 9.28 -14.72
CA ASN A 113 -3.23 8.56 -13.45
C ASN A 113 -2.84 7.07 -13.58
N ARG A 114 -2.68 6.54 -14.80
CA ARG A 114 -2.29 5.13 -15.06
C ARG A 114 -1.06 4.69 -14.28
N THR A 115 -0.14 5.60 -14.01
CA THR A 115 1.07 5.35 -13.21
C THR A 115 0.75 4.73 -11.86
N LEU A 116 -0.38 5.08 -11.23
CA LEU A 116 -0.80 4.50 -9.96
C LEU A 116 -0.86 2.96 -10.03
N ALA A 117 -1.45 2.43 -11.09
CA ALA A 117 -1.57 0.98 -11.30
C ALA A 117 -0.22 0.35 -11.65
N THR A 118 0.58 0.98 -12.50
CA THR A 118 1.79 0.36 -13.07
C THR A 118 3.06 0.57 -12.25
N ALA A 119 3.10 1.53 -11.33
CA ALA A 119 4.27 1.77 -10.49
C ALA A 119 4.55 0.61 -9.54
N ASP A 120 5.82 0.33 -9.30
CA ASP A 120 6.27 -0.72 -8.39
C ASP A 120 6.01 -0.37 -6.92
N TYR A 121 5.97 -1.40 -6.08
CA TYR A 121 6.02 -1.23 -4.64
C TYR A 121 7.26 -0.41 -4.24
N GLY A 122 7.08 0.56 -3.35
CA GLY A 122 8.13 1.45 -2.88
C GLY A 122 8.38 2.65 -3.79
N ALA A 123 7.70 2.77 -4.93
CA ALA A 123 7.76 3.95 -5.77
C ALA A 123 7.17 5.17 -5.04
N VAL A 124 7.86 6.31 -5.13
CA VAL A 124 7.35 7.60 -4.70
C VAL A 124 6.53 8.20 -5.83
N LEU A 125 5.27 8.51 -5.53
CA LEU A 125 4.30 9.08 -6.43
C LEU A 125 3.96 10.51 -6.00
N SER A 126 3.82 11.39 -6.98
CA SER A 126 3.16 12.67 -6.84
C SER A 126 1.69 12.48 -7.19
N PHE A 127 0.80 12.95 -6.31
CA PHE A 127 -0.62 13.05 -6.56
C PHE A 127 -0.96 14.52 -6.64
N GLU A 128 -1.63 14.92 -7.70
CA GLU A 128 -2.19 16.26 -7.83
C GLU A 128 -3.70 16.17 -7.97
N ASN A 129 -4.39 17.05 -7.26
CA ASN A 129 -5.83 17.18 -7.29
C ASN A 129 -6.54 15.86 -6.87
N ALA A 130 -6.12 15.18 -5.81
CA ALA A 130 -6.78 13.97 -5.30
C ALA A 130 -7.84 14.33 -4.24
N LEU A 131 -9.05 13.77 -4.32
CA LEU A 131 -10.13 14.05 -3.36
C LEU A 131 -9.98 13.18 -2.12
N VAL A 132 -9.98 13.77 -0.94
CA VAL A 132 -9.88 13.07 0.34
C VAL A 132 -11.27 12.75 0.88
N LEU A 133 -11.51 11.49 1.21
CA LEU A 133 -12.70 11.03 1.91
C LEU A 133 -12.31 10.22 3.14
N TRP A 134 -13.10 10.33 4.20
CA TRP A 134 -13.03 9.42 5.33
C TRP A 134 -13.90 8.19 5.06
N ASN A 135 -13.38 7.01 5.37
CA ASN A 135 -14.14 5.76 5.32
C ASN A 135 -14.41 5.29 6.75
N ASP A 136 -15.66 5.42 7.20
CA ASP A 136 -16.09 5.01 8.55
C ASP A 136 -15.99 3.50 8.77
N ASP A 137 -16.19 2.69 7.73
CA ASP A 137 -16.18 1.23 7.85
C ASP A 137 -14.75 0.67 8.02
N GLU A 138 -13.77 1.33 7.39
CA GLU A 138 -12.36 0.92 7.41
C GLU A 138 -11.51 1.75 8.38
N GLU A 139 -12.08 2.78 9.01
CA GLU A 139 -11.38 3.75 9.84
C GLU A 139 -10.11 4.33 9.16
N ALA A 140 -10.21 4.63 7.87
CA ALA A 140 -9.09 5.03 7.02
C ALA A 140 -9.42 6.18 6.06
N TYR A 141 -8.38 6.85 5.55
CA TYR A 141 -8.54 7.90 4.54
C TYR A 141 -8.45 7.32 3.12
N ASN A 142 -9.42 7.65 2.29
CA ASN A 142 -9.44 7.35 0.86
C ASN A 142 -9.07 8.60 0.05
N LEU A 143 -7.97 8.53 -0.68
CA LEU A 143 -7.62 9.44 -1.76
C LEU A 143 -8.26 8.94 -3.05
N VAL A 144 -9.38 9.54 -3.43
CA VAL A 144 -10.09 9.24 -4.67
C VAL A 144 -9.29 9.81 -5.85
N VAL A 145 -8.87 8.89 -6.72
CA VAL A 145 -8.14 9.16 -7.96
C VAL A 145 -9.09 8.98 -9.13
N ASP A 146 -9.65 10.10 -9.57
CA ASP A 146 -10.54 10.18 -10.72
C ASP A 146 -9.78 10.63 -11.99
N SER A 147 -10.51 10.87 -13.08
CA SER A 147 -9.93 11.26 -14.37
C SER A 147 -9.26 12.64 -14.37
N GLU A 148 -9.49 13.47 -13.34
CA GLU A 148 -8.88 14.80 -13.19
C GLU A 148 -7.64 14.77 -12.28
N THR A 149 -7.39 13.64 -11.64
CA THR A 149 -6.24 13.43 -10.76
C THR A 149 -5.01 13.10 -11.61
N VAL A 150 -3.88 13.76 -11.36
CA VAL A 150 -2.60 13.44 -11.99
C VAL A 150 -1.77 12.60 -11.03
N VAL A 151 -1.22 11.50 -11.51
CA VAL A 151 -0.32 10.63 -10.74
C VAL A 151 0.98 10.38 -11.52
N ASP A 152 2.08 10.91 -11.01
CA ASP A 152 3.41 10.79 -11.60
C ASP A 152 4.37 10.03 -10.69
N CYS A 153 5.21 9.19 -11.29
CA CYS A 153 6.26 8.48 -10.56
C CYS A 153 7.53 9.33 -10.51
N LEU A 154 8.00 9.62 -9.29
CA LEU A 154 9.21 10.42 -9.06
C LEU A 154 10.45 9.55 -8.87
N SER A 155 10.29 8.25 -8.64
CA SER A 155 11.38 7.31 -8.38
C SER A 155 11.36 6.14 -9.35
N GLY A 156 12.48 5.94 -10.04
CA GLY A 156 12.78 4.77 -10.87
C GLY A 156 14.28 4.54 -10.86
#